data_AF-A0A510K7W5-F1
#
_entry.id   AF-A0A510K7W5-F1
#
_cell.length_a   1.000
_cell.length_b   1.000
_cell.length_c   1.000
_cell.angle_alpha   90.00
_cell.angle_beta   90.00
_cell.angle_gamma   90.00
#
_symmetry.space_group_name_H-M   'P 1'
#
loop_
_entity.id
_entity.type
_entity.pdbx_description
1 polymer ?
#
loop_
_entity_poly.entity_id
_entity_poly.type
_entity_poly.pdbx_seq_one_letter_code
_entity_poly.pdbx_strand_id
1 'polypeptide(L)'
;MKKNILKILLFLVLGNVGFGDAAQILGDYYSIDNGKVYYRNEILEGANPKTAELIGFSLLKDDKNVYYMGEKIKDVKIKNFEKIGKNYWKNDNKIYYRNKKIENADIMSFKVLNEDFAKDKNNVYYIENKMINCFDTYYSIYEVKGINKDKVEVVNDWFIKDDKNIYFKGKILEGVDYNTFEVLPNGEGKDKNRSYEYLTKDEWKWF
;
A
#
# COMPACT_ATOMS: atom_id res chain seq x y z
N MET A 1 67.25 13.42 8.79
CA MET A 1 66.81 12.28 9.63
C MET A 1 66.70 12.72 11.08
N LYS A 2 65.48 12.91 11.58
CA LYS A 2 64.96 12.44 12.88
C LYS A 2 63.63 13.17 13.13
N LYS A 3 62.56 12.37 13.11
CA LYS A 3 61.17 12.73 13.37
C LYS A 3 61.02 13.10 14.85
N ASN A 4 60.45 14.26 15.15
CA ASN A 4 59.76 14.50 16.42
C ASN A 4 58.31 14.83 16.08
N ILE A 5 57.49 13.78 15.90
CA ILE A 5 56.04 13.90 15.80
C ILE A 5 55.55 14.10 17.23
N LEU A 6 55.19 15.33 17.56
CA LEU A 6 54.48 15.66 18.79
C LEU A 6 53.03 15.16 18.64
N LYS A 7 52.74 13.97 19.18
CA LYS A 7 51.36 13.49 19.35
C LYS A 7 50.72 14.30 20.48
N ILE A 8 49.98 15.35 20.14
CA ILE A 8 49.00 15.93 21.05
C ILE A 8 47.74 15.07 20.94
N LEU A 9 47.60 14.12 21.87
CA LEU A 9 46.31 13.52 22.19
C LEU A 9 45.50 14.59 22.93
N LEU A 10 44.60 15.26 22.23
CA LEU A 10 43.60 16.10 22.88
C LEU A 10 42.42 15.21 23.31
N PHE A 11 42.47 14.74 24.56
CA PHE A 11 41.28 14.24 25.24
C PHE A 11 40.36 15.44 25.51
N LEU A 12 39.39 15.67 24.64
CA LEU A 12 38.22 16.48 24.98
C LEU A 12 37.18 15.56 25.62
N VAL A 13 37.31 15.40 26.93
CA VAL A 13 36.20 15.08 27.82
C VAL A 13 35.31 16.31 27.84
N LEU A 14 34.37 16.37 26.89
CA LEU A 14 33.11 17.10 27.04
C LEU A 14 32.18 16.03 27.59
N GLY A 15 32.03 15.91 28.91
CA GLY A 15 31.16 16.81 29.65
C GLY A 15 29.74 16.47 29.24
N ASN A 16 29.00 15.80 30.15
CA ASN A 16 27.56 15.57 30.06
C ASN A 16 26.80 16.91 29.93
N VAL A 17 26.86 17.54 28.76
CA VAL A 17 25.82 18.43 28.28
C VAL A 17 24.76 17.51 27.73
N GLY A 18 23.66 17.37 28.47
CA GLY A 18 22.47 16.66 28.02
C GLY A 18 21.88 17.36 26.80
N PHE A 19 22.45 17.12 25.64
CA PHE A 19 21.68 17.13 24.41
C PHE A 19 20.75 15.93 24.57
N GLY A 20 19.46 16.19 24.85
CA GLY A 20 18.45 15.15 24.77
C GLY A 20 18.61 14.39 23.45
N ASP A 21 18.37 13.08 23.48
CA ASP A 21 18.54 12.22 22.31
C ASP A 21 17.97 12.92 21.07
N ALA A 22 18.84 13.22 20.08
CA ALA A 22 18.42 13.94 18.90
C ALA A 22 17.29 13.15 18.21
N ALA A 23 16.19 13.84 17.87
CA ALA A 23 15.05 13.20 17.23
C ALA A 23 15.49 12.42 15.98
N GLN A 24 15.16 11.14 15.95
CA GLN A 24 15.41 10.26 14.82
C GLN A 24 14.22 10.37 13.85
N ILE A 25 14.44 10.92 12.66
CA ILE A 25 13.43 10.97 11.61
C ILE A 25 13.43 9.63 10.85
N LEU A 26 12.29 8.94 10.84
CA LEU A 26 12.10 7.68 10.13
C LEU A 26 11.56 7.89 8.70
N GLY A 27 10.79 8.97 8.50
CA GLY A 27 10.26 9.41 7.20
C GLY A 27 9.46 10.70 7.35
N ASP A 28 8.80 11.15 6.29
CA ASP A 28 8.14 12.46 6.22
C ASP A 28 7.16 12.75 7.37
N TYR A 29 6.54 11.69 7.91
CA TYR A 29 5.55 11.79 8.98
C TYR A 29 5.92 11.01 10.24
N TYR A 30 7.03 10.28 10.28
CA TYR A 30 7.36 9.43 11.43
C TYR A 30 8.70 9.83 12.05
N SER A 31 8.74 9.92 13.37
CA SER A 31 9.95 10.19 14.12
C SER A 31 9.97 9.46 15.46
N ILE A 32 11.17 9.32 16.04
CA ILE A 32 11.37 8.89 17.41
C ILE A 32 12.05 10.03 18.14
N ASP A 33 11.44 10.50 19.22
CA ASP A 33 11.98 11.57 20.06
C ASP A 33 11.71 11.25 21.53
N ASN A 34 12.68 11.51 22.41
CA ASN A 34 12.56 11.29 23.86
C ASN A 34 11.96 9.92 24.25
N GLY A 35 12.38 8.86 23.54
CA GLY A 35 11.91 7.49 23.79
C GLY A 35 10.44 7.22 23.41
N LYS A 36 9.86 8.03 22.54
CA LYS A 36 8.50 7.87 22.02
C LYS A 36 8.50 7.87 20.50
N VAL A 37 7.56 7.14 19.90
CA VAL A 37 7.36 7.17 18.45
C VAL A 37 6.22 8.12 18.14
N TYR A 38 6.41 8.96 17.12
CA TYR A 38 5.45 9.96 16.68
C TYR A 38 5.00 9.68 15.25
N TYR A 39 3.74 9.97 14.98
CA TYR A 39 3.22 10.23 13.65
C TYR A 39 2.78 11.69 13.58
N ARG A 40 3.42 12.48 12.73
CA ARG A 40 3.34 13.95 12.71
C ARG A 40 3.68 14.49 14.09
N ASN A 41 2.71 15.10 14.79
CA ASN A 41 2.88 15.68 16.11
C ASN A 41 2.22 14.83 17.21
N GLU A 42 1.73 13.64 16.89
CA GLU A 42 0.98 12.78 17.81
C GLU A 42 1.81 11.57 18.22
N ILE A 43 1.72 11.19 19.50
CA ILE A 43 2.39 10.00 20.05
C ILE A 43 1.64 8.75 19.60
N LEU A 44 2.37 7.78 19.06
CA LEU A 44 1.86 6.45 18.75
C LEU A 44 1.81 5.61 20.02
N GLU A 45 0.68 5.63 20.71
CA GLU A 45 0.52 4.91 21.96
C GLU A 45 0.80 3.41 21.81
N GLY A 46 1.63 2.89 22.72
CA GLY A 46 2.08 1.50 22.76
C GLY A 46 3.12 1.09 21.70
N ALA A 47 3.60 2.02 20.87
CA ALA A 47 4.67 1.74 19.91
C ALA A 47 6.01 1.57 20.63
N ASN A 48 6.81 0.57 20.22
CA ASN A 48 8.14 0.39 20.78
C ASN A 48 9.20 1.15 19.95
N PRO A 49 9.79 2.24 20.49
CA PRO A 49 10.77 3.04 19.74
C PRO A 49 12.05 2.28 19.41
N LYS A 50 12.41 1.25 20.17
CA LYS A 50 13.66 0.50 19.95
C LYS A 50 13.59 -0.45 18.74
N THR A 51 12.39 -0.80 18.32
CA THR A 51 12.12 -1.78 17.25
C THR A 51 11.24 -1.20 16.14
N ALA A 52 10.91 0.08 16.23
CA ALA A 52 10.11 0.78 15.25
C ALA A 52 10.86 0.88 13.91
N GLU A 53 10.21 0.39 12.86
CA GLU A 53 10.70 0.32 11.50
C GLU A 53 9.63 0.90 10.57
N LEU A 54 10.01 1.91 9.78
CA LEU A 54 9.15 2.44 8.73
C LEU A 54 9.29 1.60 7.46
N ILE A 55 8.15 1.14 6.94
CA ILE A 55 8.04 0.24 5.80
C ILE A 55 7.36 0.97 4.64
N GLY A 56 8.17 1.52 3.74
CA GLY A 56 7.70 2.45 2.70
C GLY A 56 7.36 3.81 3.31
N PHE A 57 6.23 4.39 2.91
CA PHE A 57 5.86 5.76 3.35
C PHE A 57 4.85 5.79 4.49
N SER A 58 4.12 4.69 4.72
CA SER A 58 2.86 4.74 5.47
C SER A 58 2.70 3.69 6.56
N LEU A 59 3.47 2.60 6.52
CA LEU A 59 3.38 1.52 7.49
C LEU A 59 4.54 1.63 8.46
N LEU A 60 4.27 1.76 9.75
CA LEU A 60 5.27 1.60 10.79
C LEU A 60 5.00 0.27 11.50
N LYS A 61 6.03 -0.53 11.69
CA LYS A 61 5.94 -1.79 12.43
C LYS A 61 6.92 -1.75 13.61
N ASP A 62 6.55 -2.35 14.73
CA ASP A 62 7.48 -2.66 15.81
C ASP A 62 7.52 -4.18 16.08
N ASP A 63 8.01 -4.62 17.24
CA ASP A 63 8.07 -6.04 17.61
C ASP A 63 6.68 -6.67 17.88
N LYS A 64 5.64 -5.87 18.11
CA LYS A 64 4.31 -6.32 18.55
C LYS A 64 3.16 -5.82 17.66
N ASN A 65 3.30 -4.64 17.07
CA ASN A 65 2.25 -3.86 16.47
C ASN A 65 2.59 -3.46 15.02
N VAL A 66 1.55 -3.14 14.27
CA VAL A 66 1.64 -2.45 12.98
C VAL A 66 0.73 -1.23 13.05
N TYR A 67 1.20 -0.12 12.50
CA TYR A 67 0.51 1.15 12.38
C TYR A 67 0.46 1.54 10.91
N TYR A 68 -0.65 2.12 10.47
CA TYR A 68 -0.82 2.66 9.12
C TYR A 68 -1.26 4.13 9.22
N MET A 69 -0.44 5.06 8.73
CA MET A 69 -0.71 6.50 8.77
C MET A 69 -1.12 7.00 10.17
N GLY A 70 -0.37 6.60 11.19
CA GLY A 70 -0.65 6.95 12.59
C GLY A 70 -1.54 5.95 13.33
N GLU A 71 -2.38 5.21 12.61
CA GLU A 71 -3.42 4.39 13.23
C GLU A 71 -2.96 2.97 13.50
N LYS A 72 -3.12 2.49 14.74
CA LYS A 72 -2.80 1.11 15.13
C LYS A 72 -3.77 0.13 14.46
N ILE A 73 -3.22 -0.85 13.75
CA ILE A 73 -4.01 -1.94 13.17
C ILE A 73 -4.34 -2.94 14.29
N LYS A 74 -5.62 -3.01 14.65
CA LYS A 74 -6.11 -3.86 15.75
C LYS A 74 -5.96 -5.36 15.42
N ASP A 75 -5.78 -6.15 16.46
CA ASP A 75 -5.74 -7.62 16.41
C ASP A 75 -4.65 -8.22 15.49
N VAL A 76 -3.57 -7.47 15.27
CA VAL A 76 -2.36 -7.92 14.58
C VAL A 76 -1.24 -8.12 15.60
N LYS A 77 -0.72 -9.35 15.68
CA LYS A 77 0.53 -9.68 16.38
C LYS A 77 1.57 -10.06 15.34
N ILE A 78 2.77 -9.49 15.43
CA ILE A 78 3.87 -9.79 14.52
C ILE A 78 4.30 -11.25 14.64
N LYS A 79 4.43 -11.93 13.51
CA LYS A 79 5.13 -13.22 13.42
C LYS A 79 6.01 -13.29 12.17
N ASN A 80 5.36 -13.39 11.01
CA ASN A 80 6.00 -13.55 9.69
C ASN A 80 5.59 -12.38 8.81
N PHE A 81 5.96 -11.17 9.22
CA PHE A 81 5.63 -9.97 8.45
C PHE A 81 6.43 -9.95 7.16
N GLU A 82 5.77 -9.66 6.03
CA GLU A 82 6.43 -9.49 4.74
C GLU A 82 5.63 -8.49 3.90
N LYS A 83 6.34 -7.50 3.32
CA LYS A 83 5.76 -6.58 2.34
C LYS A 83 5.72 -7.28 0.98
N ILE A 84 4.54 -7.36 0.36
CA ILE A 84 4.32 -8.10 -0.90
C ILE A 84 3.83 -7.21 -2.05
N GLY A 85 3.72 -5.90 -1.83
CA GLY A 85 3.38 -4.90 -2.83
C GLY A 85 3.47 -3.49 -2.26
N LYS A 86 3.15 -2.49 -3.07
CA LYS A 86 3.20 -1.07 -2.65
C LYS A 86 2.38 -0.84 -1.38
N ASN A 87 1.13 -1.31 -1.40
CA ASN A 87 0.14 -1.19 -0.32
C ASN A 87 -0.21 -2.55 0.31
N TYR A 88 0.41 -3.65 -0.14
CA TYR A 88 0.10 -5.01 0.31
C TYR A 88 1.19 -5.57 1.20
N TRP A 89 0.79 -6.27 2.25
CA TRP A 89 1.67 -7.00 3.13
C TRP A 89 0.94 -8.20 3.71
N LYS A 90 1.70 -9.19 4.14
CA LYS A 90 1.19 -10.37 4.84
C LYS A 90 1.82 -10.45 6.22
N ASN A 91 1.09 -11.03 7.15
CA ASN A 91 1.59 -11.36 8.46
C ASN A 91 0.90 -12.62 8.95
N ASP A 92 1.69 -13.68 9.13
CA ASP A 92 1.16 -15.04 9.34
C ASP A 92 0.24 -15.44 8.17
N ASN A 93 -0.82 -16.21 8.39
CA ASN A 93 -1.78 -16.65 7.36
C ASN A 93 -2.81 -15.59 6.95
N LYS A 94 -2.44 -14.30 6.93
CA LYS A 94 -3.36 -13.19 6.61
C LYS A 94 -2.71 -12.21 5.63
N ILE A 95 -3.48 -11.80 4.63
CA ILE A 95 -3.11 -10.75 3.68
C ILE A 95 -3.82 -9.45 4.06
N TYR A 96 -3.11 -8.34 3.92
CA TYR A 96 -3.61 -7.00 4.20
C TYR A 96 -3.35 -6.08 3.01
N TYR A 97 -4.31 -5.20 2.74
CA TYR A 97 -4.14 -4.00 1.93
C TYR A 97 -4.22 -2.80 2.87
N ARG A 98 -3.13 -2.06 3.01
CA ARG A 98 -2.97 -0.95 3.98
C ARG A 98 -3.34 -1.42 5.38
N ASN A 99 -4.43 -0.92 5.97
CA ASN A 99 -4.90 -1.31 7.30
C ASN A 99 -6.08 -2.30 7.31
N LYS A 100 -6.51 -2.80 6.14
CA LYS A 100 -7.60 -3.78 6.05
C LYS A 100 -7.09 -5.17 5.70
N LYS A 101 -7.58 -6.17 6.43
CA LYS A 101 -7.43 -7.58 6.07
C LYS A 101 -8.26 -7.89 4.83
N ILE A 102 -7.69 -8.65 3.90
CA ILE A 102 -8.44 -9.24 2.78
C ILE A 102 -9.05 -10.55 3.29
N GLU A 103 -10.37 -10.57 3.41
CA GLU A 103 -11.06 -11.74 3.96
C GLU A 103 -11.01 -12.93 2.99
N ASN A 104 -10.84 -14.13 3.56
CA ASN A 104 -10.79 -15.41 2.86
C ASN A 104 -9.71 -15.54 1.76
N ALA A 105 -8.71 -14.67 1.75
CA ALA A 105 -7.60 -14.75 0.80
C ALA A 105 -6.75 -16.01 1.02
N ASP A 106 -6.48 -16.73 -0.06
CA ASP A 106 -5.55 -17.86 -0.06
C ASP A 106 -4.11 -17.35 -0.16
N ILE A 107 -3.42 -17.32 0.99
CA ILE A 107 -2.06 -16.78 1.11
C ILE A 107 -1.05 -17.45 0.17
N MET A 108 -1.18 -18.75 -0.09
CA MET A 108 -0.18 -19.52 -0.85
C MET A 108 -0.22 -19.18 -2.34
N SER A 109 -1.39 -18.79 -2.85
CA SER A 109 -1.59 -18.43 -4.26
C SER A 109 -1.79 -16.95 -4.49
N PHE A 110 -1.77 -16.13 -3.43
CA PHE A 110 -2.00 -14.69 -3.52
C PHE A 110 -0.92 -13.99 -4.35
N LYS A 111 -1.35 -13.16 -5.28
CA LYS A 111 -0.52 -12.37 -6.18
C LYS A 111 -1.10 -10.96 -6.31
N VAL A 112 -0.26 -9.96 -6.06
CA VAL A 112 -0.58 -8.57 -6.41
C VAL A 112 -0.43 -8.43 -7.92
N LEU A 113 -1.47 -7.92 -8.60
CA LEU A 113 -1.47 -7.76 -10.05
C LEU A 113 -1.06 -6.33 -10.43
N ASN A 114 -1.60 -5.33 -9.73
CA ASN A 114 -1.17 -3.94 -9.80
C ASN A 114 -1.57 -3.22 -8.48
N GLU A 115 -1.70 -1.88 -8.49
CA GLU A 115 -2.08 -1.14 -7.29
C GLU A 115 -3.51 -1.43 -6.80
N ASP A 116 -4.44 -1.67 -7.73
CA ASP A 116 -5.87 -1.79 -7.45
C ASP A 116 -6.44 -3.20 -7.68
N PHE A 117 -5.62 -4.14 -8.17
CA PHE A 117 -6.02 -5.52 -8.41
C PHE A 117 -5.04 -6.51 -7.79
N ALA A 118 -5.60 -7.57 -7.21
CA ALA A 118 -4.88 -8.74 -6.76
C ALA A 118 -5.69 -10.00 -7.05
N LYS A 119 -5.08 -11.18 -6.96
CA LYS A 119 -5.78 -12.46 -7.12
C LYS A 119 -5.19 -13.51 -6.22
N ASP A 120 -5.96 -14.56 -5.97
CA ASP A 120 -5.48 -15.85 -5.53
C ASP A 120 -6.13 -16.95 -6.40
N LYS A 121 -5.98 -18.22 -6.01
CA LYS A 121 -6.57 -19.35 -6.74
C LYS A 121 -8.11 -19.35 -6.71
N ASN A 122 -8.72 -18.71 -5.71
CA ASN A 122 -10.15 -18.74 -5.46
C ASN A 122 -10.85 -17.47 -5.96
N ASN A 123 -10.16 -16.32 -5.98
CA ASN A 123 -10.75 -14.99 -6.18
C ASN A 123 -9.83 -14.02 -6.95
N VAL A 124 -10.46 -13.02 -7.56
CA VAL A 124 -9.80 -11.80 -8.03
C VAL A 124 -10.40 -10.65 -7.22
N TYR A 125 -9.55 -9.77 -6.71
CA TYR A 125 -9.90 -8.67 -5.83
C TYR A 125 -9.68 -7.34 -6.57
N TYR A 126 -10.66 -6.45 -6.47
CA TYR A 126 -10.57 -5.05 -6.87
C TYR A 126 -10.61 -4.15 -5.65
N ILE A 127 -9.70 -3.20 -5.58
CA ILE A 127 -9.60 -2.21 -4.52
C ILE A 127 -10.16 -0.91 -5.07
N GLU A 128 -11.33 -0.53 -4.60
CA GLU A 128 -11.95 0.74 -4.97
C GLU A 128 -11.48 1.83 -4.01
N ASN A 129 -10.62 2.74 -4.48
CA ASN A 129 -10.28 3.96 -3.75
C ASN A 129 -11.36 5.04 -3.99
N LYS A 130 -11.95 5.56 -2.91
CA LYS A 130 -12.90 6.67 -2.90
C LYS A 130 -12.32 7.83 -2.11
N MET A 131 -12.03 8.93 -2.79
CA MET A 131 -11.80 10.19 -2.11
C MET A 131 -13.11 10.66 -1.48
N ILE A 132 -13.10 10.90 -0.17
CA ILE A 132 -14.22 11.52 0.54
C ILE A 132 -14.05 13.04 0.47
N ASN A 133 -12.83 13.51 0.74
CA ASN A 133 -12.42 14.91 0.64
C ASN A 133 -10.91 14.96 0.31
N CYS A 134 -10.30 16.15 0.34
CA CYS A 134 -8.87 16.31 0.02
C CYS A 134 -7.90 15.74 1.08
N PHE A 135 -8.40 15.31 2.23
CA PHE A 135 -7.61 14.75 3.34
C PHE A 135 -7.92 13.27 3.62
N ASP A 136 -9.13 12.82 3.29
CA ASP A 136 -9.63 11.49 3.61
C ASP A 136 -9.92 10.66 2.36
N THR A 137 -9.28 9.50 2.30
CA THR A 137 -9.58 8.46 1.31
C THR A 137 -10.07 7.21 2.02
N TYR A 138 -11.23 6.73 1.61
CA TYR A 138 -11.73 5.43 2.01
C TYR A 138 -11.50 4.43 0.87
N TYR A 139 -11.29 3.17 1.21
CA TYR A 139 -11.16 2.12 0.21
C TYR A 139 -11.97 0.90 0.58
N SER A 140 -12.51 0.24 -0.43
CA SER A 140 -13.27 -1.01 -0.31
C SER A 140 -12.60 -2.09 -1.13
N ILE A 141 -12.69 -3.34 -0.65
CA ILE A 141 -12.14 -4.49 -1.36
C ILE A 141 -13.33 -5.34 -1.81
N TYR A 142 -13.41 -5.58 -3.12
CA TYR A 142 -14.48 -6.33 -3.76
C TYR A 142 -13.93 -7.54 -4.48
N GLU A 143 -14.66 -8.64 -4.47
CA GLU A 143 -14.41 -9.75 -5.39
C GLU A 143 -14.97 -9.40 -6.77
N VAL A 144 -14.15 -9.54 -7.81
CA VAL A 144 -14.57 -9.37 -9.20
C VAL A 144 -15.41 -10.58 -9.60
N LYS A 145 -16.72 -10.39 -9.76
CA LYS A 145 -17.67 -11.47 -10.04
C LYS A 145 -17.65 -11.88 -11.52
N GLY A 146 -17.75 -13.18 -11.77
CA GLY A 146 -17.86 -13.74 -13.12
C GLY A 146 -16.53 -13.87 -13.88
N ILE A 147 -15.41 -13.38 -13.33
CA ILE A 147 -14.10 -13.46 -13.99
C ILE A 147 -13.51 -14.88 -13.96
N ASN A 148 -13.00 -15.31 -15.11
CA ASN A 148 -12.18 -16.50 -15.20
C ASN A 148 -10.80 -16.23 -14.60
N LYS A 149 -10.65 -16.67 -13.36
CA LYS A 149 -9.52 -16.39 -12.49
C LYS A 149 -8.21 -16.93 -13.04
N ASP A 150 -8.24 -17.98 -13.87
CA ASP A 150 -7.03 -18.57 -14.44
C ASP A 150 -6.52 -17.81 -15.67
N LYS A 151 -7.34 -16.92 -16.25
CA LYS A 151 -7.07 -16.20 -17.49
C LYS A 151 -7.00 -14.67 -17.32
N VAL A 152 -6.81 -14.20 -16.09
CA VAL A 152 -6.76 -12.76 -15.78
C VAL A 152 -5.52 -12.10 -16.36
N GLU A 153 -5.74 -11.04 -17.13
CA GLU A 153 -4.71 -10.12 -17.62
C GLU A 153 -5.05 -8.69 -17.17
N VAL A 154 -4.06 -7.98 -16.63
CA VAL A 154 -4.19 -6.54 -16.33
C VAL A 154 -3.98 -5.77 -17.61
N VAL A 155 -4.92 -4.91 -17.97
CA VAL A 155 -4.83 -4.05 -19.15
C VAL A 155 -4.26 -2.68 -18.76
N ASN A 156 -4.83 -2.06 -17.72
CA ASN A 156 -4.29 -0.86 -17.09
C ASN A 156 -4.81 -0.74 -15.64
N ASP A 157 -4.74 0.45 -15.04
CA ASP A 157 -5.19 0.70 -13.67
C ASP A 157 -6.69 0.47 -13.47
N TRP A 158 -7.51 0.59 -14.53
CA TRP A 158 -8.97 0.54 -14.46
C TRP A 158 -9.55 -0.73 -15.07
N PHE A 159 -8.86 -1.31 -16.05
CA PHE A 159 -9.31 -2.43 -16.85
C PHE A 159 -8.48 -3.69 -16.58
N ILE A 160 -9.19 -4.79 -16.33
CA ILE A 160 -8.66 -6.14 -16.42
C ILE A 160 -9.53 -6.94 -17.38
N LYS A 161 -9.00 -8.03 -17.91
CA LYS A 161 -9.77 -8.94 -18.77
C LYS A 161 -9.50 -10.38 -18.41
N ASP A 162 -10.43 -11.24 -18.80
CA ASP A 162 -10.19 -12.69 -18.91
C ASP A 162 -10.30 -13.13 -20.38
N ASP A 163 -10.47 -14.43 -20.64
CA ASP A 163 -10.58 -14.97 -21.99
C ASP A 163 -11.89 -14.62 -22.73
N LYS A 164 -12.85 -13.97 -22.07
CA LYS A 164 -14.20 -13.71 -22.62
C LYS A 164 -14.71 -12.31 -22.37
N ASN A 165 -14.32 -11.69 -21.27
CA ASN A 165 -14.91 -10.49 -20.72
C ASN A 165 -13.83 -9.46 -20.39
N ILE A 166 -14.25 -8.20 -20.44
CA ILE A 166 -13.46 -7.06 -20.00
C ILE A 166 -14.17 -6.48 -18.79
N TYR A 167 -13.40 -6.07 -17.80
CA TYR A 167 -13.89 -5.56 -16.54
C TYR A 167 -13.34 -4.16 -16.32
N PHE A 168 -14.23 -3.21 -16.02
CA PHE A 168 -13.88 -1.86 -15.60
C PHE A 168 -14.15 -1.72 -14.10
N LYS A 169 -13.14 -1.33 -13.32
CA LYS A 169 -13.25 -1.15 -11.86
C LYS A 169 -13.90 -2.36 -11.16
N GLY A 170 -13.47 -3.55 -11.56
CA GLY A 170 -13.96 -4.82 -11.01
C GLY A 170 -15.38 -5.22 -11.41
N LYS A 171 -16.01 -4.54 -12.38
CA LYS A 171 -17.33 -4.90 -12.93
C LYS A 171 -17.23 -5.24 -14.40
N ILE A 172 -18.02 -6.21 -14.86
CA ILE A 172 -18.08 -6.57 -16.28
C ILE A 172 -18.51 -5.37 -17.12
N LEU A 173 -17.82 -5.14 -18.23
CA LEU A 173 -18.11 -4.09 -19.20
C LEU A 173 -19.05 -4.65 -20.28
N GLU A 174 -20.34 -4.43 -20.10
CA GLU A 174 -21.38 -5.05 -20.95
C GLU A 174 -21.39 -4.50 -22.38
N GLY A 175 -21.61 -5.39 -23.34
CA GLY A 175 -21.73 -5.05 -24.77
C GLY A 175 -20.42 -4.58 -25.40
N VAL A 176 -19.27 -4.94 -24.82
CA VAL A 176 -17.95 -4.68 -25.41
C VAL A 176 -17.63 -5.68 -26.51
N ASP A 177 -17.10 -5.19 -27.63
CA ASP A 177 -16.47 -6.05 -28.62
C ASP A 177 -15.06 -6.42 -28.14
N TYR A 178 -14.97 -7.60 -27.51
CA TYR A 178 -13.74 -8.11 -26.90
C TYR A 178 -12.53 -8.11 -27.86
N ASN A 179 -12.74 -8.45 -29.13
CA ASN A 179 -11.65 -8.64 -30.08
C ASN A 179 -11.05 -7.32 -30.59
N THR A 180 -11.82 -6.24 -30.53
CA THR A 180 -11.38 -4.91 -30.98
C THR A 180 -11.13 -3.96 -29.82
N PHE A 181 -11.25 -4.42 -28.58
CA PHE A 181 -11.00 -3.58 -27.43
C PHE A 181 -9.52 -3.22 -27.29
N GLU A 182 -9.26 -1.93 -27.18
CA GLU A 182 -7.95 -1.35 -26.91
C GLU A 182 -8.06 -0.28 -25.82
N VAL A 183 -6.92 0.04 -25.21
CA VAL A 183 -6.80 1.17 -24.28
C VAL A 183 -6.00 2.26 -24.95
N LEU A 184 -6.59 3.45 -25.01
CA LEU A 184 -6.00 4.65 -25.59
C LEU A 184 -4.93 5.25 -24.66
N PRO A 185 -4.04 6.13 -25.16
CA PRO A 185 -2.98 6.73 -24.35
C PRO A 185 -3.46 7.52 -23.11
N ASN A 186 -4.70 8.02 -23.14
CA ASN A 186 -5.35 8.69 -22.00
C ASN A 186 -5.91 7.70 -20.95
N GLY A 187 -5.77 6.39 -21.17
CA GLY A 187 -6.22 5.33 -20.28
C GLY A 187 -7.67 4.87 -20.51
N GLU A 188 -8.39 5.48 -21.45
CA GLU A 188 -9.76 5.11 -21.78
C GLU A 188 -9.81 3.83 -22.62
N GLY A 189 -10.85 3.03 -22.40
CA GLY A 189 -11.11 1.87 -23.24
C GLY A 189 -11.84 2.29 -24.51
N LYS A 190 -11.63 1.57 -25.60
CA LYS A 190 -12.41 1.73 -26.84
C LYS A 190 -12.55 0.39 -27.52
N ASP A 191 -13.67 0.14 -28.17
CA ASP A 191 -13.82 -0.92 -29.15
C ASP A 191 -14.23 -0.34 -30.53
N LYS A 192 -14.46 -1.21 -31.53
CA LYS A 192 -14.85 -0.77 -32.87
C LYS A 192 -16.18 -0.01 -32.94
N ASN A 193 -17.04 -0.16 -31.92
CA ASN A 193 -18.39 0.41 -31.88
C ASN A 193 -18.43 1.71 -31.06
N ARG A 194 -17.61 1.85 -30.01
CA ARG A 194 -17.66 3.00 -29.06
C ARG A 194 -16.42 3.15 -28.19
N SER A 195 -16.30 4.32 -27.55
CA SER A 195 -15.33 4.60 -26.48
C SER A 195 -15.97 4.42 -25.09
N TYR A 196 -15.14 4.14 -24.10
CA TYR A 196 -15.48 3.92 -22.69
C TYR A 196 -14.73 4.95 -21.85
N GLU A 197 -15.34 6.13 -21.72
CA GLU A 197 -14.75 7.27 -21.03
C GLU A 197 -14.89 7.16 -19.51
N TYR A 198 -13.92 7.72 -18.79
CA TYR A 198 -13.96 7.82 -17.34
C TYR A 198 -14.88 8.96 -16.91
N LEU A 199 -16.17 8.69 -16.74
CA LEU A 199 -17.11 9.68 -16.18
C LEU A 199 -17.05 9.63 -14.65
N THR A 200 -16.49 10.67 -14.02
CA THR A 200 -16.67 10.88 -12.57
C THR A 200 -18.11 11.30 -12.29
N LYS A 201 -18.85 10.45 -11.57
CA LYS A 201 -20.14 10.66 -10.89
C LYS A 201 -20.83 12.01 -11.21
N ASP A 202 -21.65 12.01 -12.25
CA ASP A 202 -23.01 12.60 -12.27
C ASP A 202 -23.72 12.36 -13.61
N GLU A 203 -23.02 11.87 -14.63
CA GLU A 203 -23.62 11.69 -15.95
C GLU A 203 -24.18 10.29 -16.14
N TRP A 204 -25.40 10.11 -15.61
CA TRP A 204 -26.37 9.25 -16.26
C TRP A 204 -26.66 9.83 -17.63
N LYS A 205 -26.00 9.31 -18.67
CA LYS A 205 -26.59 9.11 -20.01
C LYS A 205 -25.61 8.33 -20.86
N TRP A 206 -26.04 7.12 -21.17
CA TRP A 206 -25.64 6.39 -22.36
C TRP A 206 -25.75 7.32 -23.57
N PHE A 207 -24.63 7.59 -24.22
CA PHE A 207 -24.57 8.12 -25.59
C PHE A 207 -23.79 7.13 -26.45
#